data_AF-A0A8W4FKM0-F1
#
_entry.id   AF-A0A8W4FKM0-F1
#
_cell.length_a   1.000
_cell.length_b   1.000
_cell.length_c   1.000
_cell.angle_alpha   90.00
_cell.angle_beta   90.00
_cell.angle_gamma   90.00
#
_symmetry.space_group_name_H-M   'P 1'
#
loop_
_entity.id
_entity.type
_entity.pdbx_description
1 polymer ?
#
loop_
_entity_poly.entity_id
_entity_poly.type
_entity_poly.pdbx_seq_one_letter_code
_entity_poly.pdbx_strand_id
1 'polypeptide(L)'
;MPLSPGLPLFPLSETSWDVGAVNNQSLLSKGLILGSAQLIFNITKSVEFTVCNTTVTIPCFVNNMEAKNISELYVKWKFKGKDIFIFDGAQHISKPSEAFPSSKISPSELLHGIASLKMDKRDAVIGNYTCEVTELSREGETIIELKRRFVSWFSPNENILIVIFPILAILLFWGQFGILTLKYKSSYTKEKTIFLLVAGLMLTIIVIVGAILFIPGEYSTKNACGLGLIVIPTAILILLQYCVFMMALGMSSFTIAILILQVLGHVLSVVGLSLCVSECTPVHGPLLISGLGIIALAELLGLVYMKCVGKSGSNPHPHGY
;
A
#
# COMPACT_ATOMS: atom_id res chain seq x y z
N MET A 1 -6.49 -3.69 66.87
CA MET A 1 -7.69 -3.91 67.71
C MET A 1 -8.92 -3.61 66.86
N PRO A 2 -9.95 -4.48 66.76
CA PRO A 2 -10.05 -5.88 67.18
C PRO A 2 -10.59 -6.86 66.09
N LEU A 3 -10.21 -8.13 66.29
CA LEU A 3 -10.88 -9.42 66.09
C LEU A 3 -11.55 -9.87 64.75
N SER A 4 -10.95 -10.91 64.16
CA SER A 4 -11.57 -12.13 63.58
C SER A 4 -12.23 -12.99 64.70
N PRO A 5 -13.01 -14.10 64.50
CA PRO A 5 -12.82 -15.14 63.47
C PRO A 5 -14.08 -15.92 62.98
N GLY A 6 -13.87 -16.85 62.03
CA GLY A 6 -14.82 -17.94 61.75
C GLY A 6 -14.44 -18.82 60.54
N LEU A 7 -13.62 -19.86 60.76
CA LEU A 7 -13.45 -21.06 59.90
C LEU A 7 -14.24 -22.23 60.55
N PRO A 8 -14.65 -23.31 59.83
CA PRO A 8 -13.78 -24.49 59.58
C PRO A 8 -13.98 -25.15 58.18
N LEU A 9 -12.97 -25.70 57.46
CA LEU A 9 -12.20 -26.97 57.59
C LEU A 9 -13.01 -28.28 57.36
N PHE A 10 -12.63 -29.08 56.34
CA PHE A 10 -12.49 -30.57 56.31
C PHE A 10 -12.06 -31.09 54.89
N PRO A 11 -11.54 -32.34 54.73
CA PRO A 11 -10.25 -32.58 54.05
C PRO A 11 -10.24 -33.70 52.96
N LEU A 12 -9.02 -34.03 52.49
CA LEU A 12 -8.60 -35.11 51.59
C LEU A 12 -8.97 -36.55 52.03
N SER A 13 -9.11 -37.45 51.05
CA SER A 13 -8.92 -38.91 51.20
C SER A 13 -8.40 -39.54 49.90
N GLU A 14 -7.25 -40.21 49.97
CA GLU A 14 -6.74 -41.19 49.01
C GLU A 14 -7.60 -42.48 49.04
N THR A 15 -7.54 -43.30 47.98
CA THR A 15 -7.44 -44.78 48.10
C THR A 15 -7.08 -45.44 46.76
N SER A 16 -6.08 -46.31 46.86
CA SER A 16 -5.53 -47.24 45.87
C SER A 16 -6.37 -48.52 45.77
N TRP A 17 -6.42 -49.16 44.60
CA TRP A 17 -6.65 -50.59 44.44
C TRP A 17 -5.85 -51.15 43.24
N ASP A 18 -4.90 -52.04 43.55
CA ASP A 18 -4.29 -53.02 42.64
C ASP A 18 -5.24 -54.21 42.38
N VAL A 19 -5.02 -54.93 41.26
CA VAL A 19 -4.89 -56.41 41.15
C VAL A 19 -5.24 -56.88 39.72
N GLY A 20 -4.37 -57.67 39.10
CA GLY A 20 -4.77 -58.62 38.05
C GLY A 20 -3.73 -58.94 36.97
N ALA A 21 -2.79 -59.86 37.27
CA ALA A 21 -1.90 -60.48 36.29
C ALA A 21 -2.59 -61.64 35.54
N VAL A 22 -2.40 -61.74 34.22
CA VAL A 22 -2.55 -63.00 33.46
C VAL A 22 -1.41 -63.11 32.45
N ASN A 23 -0.59 -64.15 32.64
CA ASN A 23 0.40 -64.64 31.69
C ASN A 23 -0.27 -65.31 30.48
N ASN A 24 0.25 -65.08 29.27
CA ASN A 24 0.39 -66.13 28.27
C ASN A 24 1.45 -65.76 27.22
N GLN A 25 2.56 -66.51 27.22
CA GLN A 25 3.49 -66.60 26.10
C GLN A 25 2.92 -67.60 25.08
N SER A 26 2.85 -67.22 23.80
CA SER A 26 3.33 -68.07 22.69
C SER A 26 3.06 -67.48 21.30
N LEU A 27 4.06 -67.70 20.43
CA LEU A 27 4.06 -67.68 18.96
C LEU A 27 4.09 -66.34 18.20
N LEU A 28 5.33 -65.97 17.84
CA LEU A 28 5.77 -65.64 16.47
C LEU A 28 4.67 -65.43 15.41
N SER A 29 4.42 -64.16 15.10
CA SER A 29 4.42 -63.74 13.70
C SER A 29 5.41 -62.57 13.56
N LYS A 30 6.50 -62.82 12.83
CA LYS A 30 7.35 -61.76 12.28
C LYS A 30 6.53 -61.04 11.21
N GLY A 31 5.63 -60.16 11.65
CA GLY A 31 5.06 -59.14 10.80
C GLY A 31 6.11 -58.06 10.64
N LEU A 32 6.78 -58.03 9.48
CA LEU A 32 7.53 -56.86 9.06
C LEU A 32 6.52 -55.71 8.92
N ILE A 33 6.31 -54.95 10.00
CA ILE A 33 5.65 -53.65 9.90
C ILE A 33 6.64 -52.77 9.17
N LEU A 34 6.57 -52.78 7.83
CA LEU A 34 7.19 -51.77 7.00
C LEU A 34 6.42 -50.47 7.28
N GLY A 35 6.73 -49.84 8.41
CA GLY A 35 6.26 -48.50 8.71
C GLY A 35 6.85 -47.60 7.64
N SER A 36 6.07 -47.26 6.62
CA SER A 36 6.47 -46.22 5.68
C SER A 36 6.63 -44.94 6.49
N ALA A 37 7.88 -44.53 6.71
CA ALA A 37 8.18 -43.29 7.41
C ALA A 37 7.63 -42.15 6.55
N GLN A 38 6.64 -41.42 7.05
CA GLN A 38 6.01 -40.32 6.34
C GLN A 38 6.88 -39.06 6.44
N LEU A 39 6.88 -38.23 5.40
CA LEU A 39 7.51 -36.91 5.46
C LEU A 39 6.68 -35.97 6.35
N ILE A 40 7.37 -35.26 7.25
CA ILE A 40 6.77 -34.32 8.19
C ILE A 40 6.99 -32.91 7.66
N PHE A 41 5.91 -32.16 7.51
CA PHE A 41 5.95 -30.80 6.99
C PHE A 41 5.78 -29.75 8.09
N ASN A 42 6.39 -28.59 7.89
CA ASN A 42 6.03 -27.41 8.67
C ASN A 42 4.68 -26.85 8.19
N ILE A 43 3.70 -26.82 9.08
CA ILE A 43 2.32 -26.46 8.73
C ILE A 43 2.20 -24.94 8.60
N THR A 44 2.15 -24.46 7.36
CA THR A 44 1.78 -23.07 7.04
C THR A 44 0.35 -23.02 6.55
N LYS A 45 -0.57 -22.43 7.32
CA LYS A 45 -2.01 -22.42 6.97
C LYS A 45 -2.31 -21.59 5.73
N SER A 46 -1.72 -20.39 5.64
CA SER A 46 -1.98 -19.48 4.54
C SER A 46 -0.83 -18.52 4.30
N VAL A 47 -0.71 -18.04 3.07
CA VAL A 47 0.21 -16.96 2.69
C VAL A 47 -0.55 -15.86 2.00
N GLU A 48 -0.15 -14.62 2.29
CA GLU A 48 -0.75 -13.43 1.73
C GLU A 48 0.17 -12.77 0.71
N PHE A 49 -0.40 -12.28 -0.37
CA PHE A 49 0.28 -11.40 -1.32
C PHE A 49 -0.55 -10.15 -1.60
N THR A 50 0.12 -9.07 -1.99
CA THR A 50 -0.47 -7.77 -2.30
C THR A 50 -0.28 -7.41 -3.78
N VAL A 51 -0.90 -6.33 -4.23
CA VAL A 51 -0.68 -5.76 -5.58
C VAL A 51 0.79 -5.44 -5.83
N CYS A 52 1.55 -5.13 -4.78
CA CYS A 52 2.96 -4.75 -4.87
C CYS A 52 3.92 -5.93 -5.05
N ASN A 53 3.50 -7.16 -4.75
CA ASN A 53 4.33 -8.33 -4.96
C ASN A 53 4.51 -8.57 -6.48
N THR A 54 5.77 -8.64 -6.94
CA THR A 54 6.09 -9.04 -8.32
C THR A 54 6.01 -10.55 -8.49
N THR A 55 6.55 -11.28 -7.52
CA THR A 55 6.52 -12.73 -7.42
C THR A 55 5.84 -13.17 -6.13
N VAL A 56 5.15 -14.31 -6.18
CA VAL A 56 4.54 -14.97 -5.04
C VAL A 56 5.36 -16.21 -4.71
N THR A 57 5.67 -16.40 -3.41
CA THR A 57 6.33 -17.62 -2.92
C THR A 57 5.38 -18.34 -1.97
N ILE A 58 5.00 -19.57 -2.32
CA ILE A 58 4.19 -20.45 -1.47
C ILE A 58 5.16 -21.39 -0.73
N PRO A 59 5.28 -21.27 0.60
CA PRO A 59 6.24 -22.03 1.37
C PRO A 59 5.84 -23.49 1.46
N CYS A 60 6.84 -24.36 1.34
CA CYS A 60 6.71 -25.78 1.65
C CYS A 60 8.04 -26.25 2.25
N PHE A 61 7.99 -26.69 3.51
CA PHE A 61 9.16 -27.09 4.28
C PHE A 61 8.97 -28.49 4.83
N VAL A 62 9.93 -29.37 4.56
CA VAL A 62 10.01 -30.75 5.04
C VAL A 62 11.03 -30.79 6.18
N ASN A 63 10.60 -31.18 7.38
CA ASN A 63 11.41 -31.11 8.59
C ASN A 63 12.40 -32.28 8.71
N ASN A 64 12.04 -33.45 8.21
CA ASN A 64 12.83 -34.68 8.33
C ASN A 64 13.47 -35.11 7.00
N MET A 65 13.87 -34.16 6.15
CA MET A 65 14.54 -34.45 4.87
C MET A 65 15.90 -35.11 5.09
N GLU A 66 16.13 -36.29 4.51
CA GLU A 66 17.38 -37.07 4.66
C GLU A 66 18.11 -37.33 3.33
N ALA A 67 17.51 -36.89 2.21
CA ALA A 67 18.03 -37.09 0.87
C ALA A 67 19.45 -36.51 0.72
N LYS A 68 20.35 -37.32 0.15
CA LYS A 68 21.74 -36.89 -0.13
C LYS A 68 21.91 -36.37 -1.54
N ASN A 69 21.01 -36.76 -2.43
CA ASN A 69 21.03 -36.37 -3.83
C ASN A 69 19.62 -35.95 -4.27
N ILE A 70 19.54 -34.87 -5.05
CA ILE A 70 18.28 -34.38 -5.61
C ILE A 70 17.62 -35.42 -6.52
N SER A 71 18.39 -36.38 -7.06
CA SER A 71 17.86 -37.48 -7.86
C SER A 71 16.90 -38.41 -7.12
N GLU A 72 16.93 -38.39 -5.79
CA GLU A 72 16.06 -39.18 -4.91
C GLU A 72 14.70 -38.50 -4.65
N LEU A 73 14.54 -37.27 -5.14
CA LEU A 73 13.41 -36.40 -4.83
C LEU A 73 12.46 -36.25 -6.01
N TYR A 74 11.18 -36.23 -5.69
CA TYR A 74 10.10 -35.90 -6.61
C TYR A 74 9.18 -34.89 -5.92
N VAL A 75 8.83 -33.80 -6.62
CA VAL A 75 7.97 -32.75 -6.06
C VAL A 75 6.83 -32.47 -7.02
N LYS A 76 5.61 -32.44 -6.48
CA LYS A 76 4.43 -31.97 -7.21
C LYS A 76 3.79 -30.81 -6.45
N TRP A 77 3.43 -29.78 -7.20
CA TRP A 77 2.52 -28.76 -6.73
C TRP A 77 1.21 -28.91 -7.45
N LYS A 78 0.11 -28.91 -6.69
CA LYS A 78 -1.25 -29.02 -7.21
C LYS A 78 -2.07 -27.79 -6.87
N PHE A 79 -2.93 -27.39 -7.79
CA PHE A 79 -3.98 -26.42 -7.55
C PHE A 79 -5.33 -27.04 -7.91
N LYS A 80 -6.28 -27.03 -6.96
CA LYS A 80 -7.59 -27.72 -7.12
C LYS A 80 -7.45 -29.18 -7.58
N GLY A 81 -6.44 -29.88 -7.07
CA GLY A 81 -6.17 -31.29 -7.38
C GLY A 81 -5.48 -31.56 -8.73
N LYS A 82 -5.18 -30.53 -9.53
CA LYS A 82 -4.43 -30.67 -10.79
C LYS A 82 -2.97 -30.27 -10.60
N ASP A 83 -2.04 -31.05 -11.15
CA ASP A 83 -0.62 -30.74 -11.14
C ASP A 83 -0.36 -29.45 -11.92
N ILE A 84 0.19 -28.44 -11.24
CA ILE A 84 0.57 -27.15 -11.83
C ILE A 84 2.07 -27.02 -12.06
N PHE A 85 2.86 -27.78 -11.31
CA PHE A 85 4.32 -27.85 -11.43
C PHE A 85 4.80 -29.21 -10.93
N ILE A 86 5.74 -29.80 -11.66
CA ILE A 86 6.37 -31.08 -11.33
C ILE A 86 7.88 -30.92 -11.40
N PHE A 87 8.61 -31.42 -10.41
CA PHE A 87 10.05 -31.61 -10.47
C PHE A 87 10.36 -33.10 -10.33
N ASP A 88 11.02 -33.64 -11.35
CA ASP A 88 11.54 -35.01 -11.35
C ASP A 88 13.05 -34.94 -11.16
N GLY A 89 13.51 -35.30 -9.96
CA GLY A 89 14.92 -35.30 -9.61
C GLY A 89 15.72 -36.33 -10.39
N ALA A 90 15.16 -37.49 -10.70
CA ALA A 90 15.85 -38.56 -11.42
C ALA A 90 16.20 -38.15 -12.85
N GLN A 91 15.32 -37.34 -13.48
CA GLN A 91 15.55 -36.78 -14.82
C GLN A 91 16.19 -35.39 -14.79
N HIS A 92 16.27 -34.75 -13.61
CA HIS A 92 16.62 -33.33 -13.44
C HIS A 92 15.74 -32.38 -14.28
N ILE A 93 14.44 -32.69 -14.39
CA ILE A 93 13.49 -31.91 -15.20
C ILE A 93 12.47 -31.21 -14.31
N SER A 94 12.33 -29.90 -14.51
CA SER A 94 11.22 -29.09 -14.02
C SER A 94 10.17 -28.91 -15.12
N LYS A 95 8.92 -29.29 -14.87
CA LYS A 95 7.81 -29.20 -15.81
C LYS A 95 6.71 -28.31 -15.22
N PRO A 96 6.69 -27.00 -15.53
CA PRO A 96 5.52 -26.17 -15.26
C PRO A 96 4.37 -26.56 -16.19
N SER A 97 3.13 -26.41 -15.72
CA SER A 97 1.94 -26.58 -16.54
C SER A 97 1.71 -25.36 -17.46
N GLU A 98 0.99 -25.56 -18.57
CA GLU A 98 0.64 -24.48 -19.51
C GLU A 98 -0.13 -23.34 -18.85
N ALA A 99 -0.94 -23.64 -17.82
CA ALA A 99 -1.70 -22.64 -17.08
C ALA A 99 -0.87 -21.86 -16.05
N PHE A 100 0.32 -22.37 -15.69
CA PHE A 100 1.21 -21.77 -14.69
C PHE A 100 2.67 -21.73 -15.21
N PRO A 101 2.94 -21.07 -16.34
CA PRO A 101 4.23 -21.14 -17.02
C PRO A 101 5.39 -20.52 -16.23
N SER A 102 5.12 -19.55 -15.35
CA SER A 102 6.16 -18.93 -14.51
C SER A 102 6.52 -19.72 -13.23
N SER A 103 5.84 -20.85 -12.99
CA SER A 103 6.05 -21.65 -11.79
C SER A 103 7.44 -22.32 -11.78
N LYS A 104 8.14 -22.20 -10.65
CA LYS A 104 9.48 -22.74 -10.44
C LYS A 104 9.75 -23.01 -8.96
N ILE A 105 10.68 -23.91 -8.70
CA ILE A 105 11.27 -24.16 -7.38
C ILE A 105 12.79 -23.97 -7.47
N SER A 106 13.48 -23.92 -6.33
CA SER A 106 14.94 -23.92 -6.26
C SER A 106 15.45 -25.36 -6.01
N PRO A 107 15.97 -26.10 -7.01
CA PRO A 107 16.37 -27.50 -6.81
C PRO A 107 17.48 -27.68 -5.76
N SER A 108 18.39 -26.71 -5.64
CA SER A 108 19.45 -26.73 -4.64
C SER A 108 18.95 -26.64 -3.19
N GLU A 109 17.79 -26.03 -2.97
CA GLU A 109 17.20 -25.86 -1.64
C GLU A 109 16.41 -27.10 -1.20
N LEU A 110 16.11 -28.03 -2.13
CA LEU A 110 15.36 -29.26 -1.85
C LEU A 110 16.08 -30.19 -0.87
N LEU A 111 17.41 -30.28 -0.96
CA LEU A 111 18.24 -31.07 -0.02
C LEU A 111 18.17 -30.52 1.41
N HIS A 112 17.79 -29.26 1.57
CA HIS A 112 17.54 -28.61 2.86
C HIS A 112 16.07 -28.68 3.27
N GLY A 113 15.25 -29.48 2.58
CA GLY A 113 13.82 -29.64 2.86
C GLY A 113 12.95 -28.49 2.34
N ILE A 114 13.47 -27.57 1.52
CA ILE A 114 12.72 -26.41 1.04
C ILE A 114 12.17 -26.69 -0.37
N ALA A 115 10.88 -26.98 -0.46
CA ALA A 115 10.16 -27.26 -1.70
C ALA A 115 9.22 -26.10 -2.12
N SER A 116 9.57 -24.87 -1.73
CA SER A 116 8.72 -23.68 -1.91
C SER A 116 8.52 -23.33 -3.39
N LEU A 117 7.26 -23.07 -3.77
CA LEU A 117 6.88 -22.69 -5.13
C LEU A 117 6.99 -21.18 -5.32
N LYS A 118 7.75 -20.75 -6.33
CA LYS A 118 7.84 -19.35 -6.77
C LYS A 118 7.13 -19.22 -8.11
N MET A 119 6.29 -18.19 -8.26
CA MET A 119 5.64 -17.86 -9.54
C MET A 119 5.43 -16.36 -9.67
N ASP A 120 5.23 -15.89 -10.90
CA ASP A 120 4.88 -14.49 -11.14
C ASP A 120 3.47 -14.20 -10.59
N LYS A 121 3.23 -12.98 -10.10
CA LYS A 121 1.90 -12.57 -9.61
C LYS A 121 0.78 -12.81 -10.63
N ARG A 122 1.06 -12.68 -11.93
CA ARG A 122 0.09 -12.88 -13.02
C ARG A 122 -0.47 -14.31 -13.08
N ASP A 123 0.33 -15.29 -12.69
CA ASP A 123 -0.05 -16.71 -12.72
C ASP A 123 -0.55 -17.17 -11.33
N ALA A 124 -0.39 -16.34 -10.29
CA ALA A 124 -0.81 -16.65 -8.93
C ALA A 124 -2.34 -16.53 -8.78
N VAL A 125 -3.01 -17.68 -8.68
CA VAL A 125 -4.46 -17.77 -8.49
C VAL A 125 -4.79 -17.96 -7.01
N ILE A 126 -5.79 -17.23 -6.49
CA ILE A 126 -6.24 -17.35 -5.09
C ILE A 126 -6.87 -18.73 -4.87
N GLY A 127 -6.51 -19.39 -3.77
CA GLY A 127 -7.08 -20.67 -3.36
C GLY A 127 -6.06 -21.61 -2.71
N ASN A 128 -6.44 -22.88 -2.62
CA ASN A 128 -5.64 -23.91 -1.95
C ASN A 128 -4.64 -24.56 -2.90
N TYR A 129 -3.39 -24.57 -2.49
CA TYR A 129 -2.29 -25.25 -3.15
C TYR A 129 -1.83 -26.42 -2.29
N THR A 130 -1.58 -27.56 -2.93
CA THR A 130 -1.02 -28.74 -2.26
C THR A 130 0.42 -28.93 -2.71
N CYS A 131 1.33 -29.02 -1.75
CA CYS A 131 2.71 -29.43 -1.96
C CYS A 131 2.81 -30.92 -1.61
N GLU A 132 3.22 -31.75 -2.57
CA GLU A 132 3.50 -33.17 -2.39
C GLU A 132 4.99 -33.39 -2.64
N VAL A 133 5.68 -34.00 -1.67
CA VAL A 133 7.10 -34.34 -1.79
C VAL A 133 7.23 -35.84 -1.59
N THR A 134 8.04 -36.46 -2.43
CA THR A 134 8.43 -37.86 -2.32
C THR A 134 9.95 -37.95 -2.27
N GLU A 135 10.44 -38.72 -1.31
CA GLU A 135 11.85 -39.06 -1.12
C GLU A 135 11.94 -40.59 -1.11
N LEU A 136 12.43 -41.17 -2.20
CA LEU A 136 12.42 -42.62 -2.42
C LEU A 136 11.02 -43.23 -2.18
N SER A 137 10.82 -43.92 -1.04
CA SER A 137 9.55 -44.53 -0.64
C SER A 137 8.76 -43.71 0.39
N ARG A 138 9.32 -42.60 0.88
CA ARG A 138 8.67 -41.71 1.85
C ARG A 138 7.93 -40.64 1.10
N GLU A 139 6.70 -40.39 1.48
CA GLU A 139 5.84 -39.41 0.84
C GLU A 139 5.12 -38.57 1.90
N GLY A 140 4.71 -37.38 1.51
CA GLY A 140 3.79 -36.60 2.32
C GLY A 140 3.37 -35.34 1.57
N GLU A 141 2.30 -34.74 2.08
CA GLU A 141 1.71 -33.55 1.49
C GLU A 141 1.32 -32.53 2.55
N THR A 142 1.25 -31.27 2.13
CA THR A 142 0.72 -30.18 2.94
C THR A 142 -0.07 -29.21 2.06
N ILE A 143 -1.08 -28.57 2.65
CA ILE A 143 -1.98 -27.65 1.94
C ILE A 143 -1.78 -26.24 2.49
N ILE A 144 -1.56 -25.29 1.58
CA ILE A 144 -1.39 -23.88 1.89
C ILE A 144 -2.41 -23.07 1.11
N GLU A 145 -3.15 -22.21 1.81
CA GLU A 145 -4.10 -21.29 1.19
C GLU A 145 -3.40 -19.99 0.77
N LEU A 146 -3.42 -19.67 -0.53
CA LEU A 146 -2.94 -18.38 -1.03
C LEU A 146 -4.08 -17.35 -1.00
N LYS A 147 -3.89 -16.29 -0.21
CA LYS A 147 -4.84 -15.18 -0.03
C LYS A 147 -4.29 -13.90 -0.63
N ARG A 148 -5.19 -13.07 -1.15
CA ARG A 148 -4.85 -11.67 -1.49
C ARG A 148 -5.19 -10.80 -0.29
N ARG A 149 -4.22 -10.01 0.16
CA ARG A 149 -4.43 -8.95 1.15
C ARG A 149 -4.61 -7.63 0.43
N PHE A 150 -5.74 -6.97 0.68
CA PHE A 150 -5.99 -5.63 0.16
C PHE A 150 -5.27 -4.59 1.03
N VAL A 151 -4.40 -3.78 0.42
CA VAL A 151 -3.65 -2.74 1.10
C VAL A 151 -3.92 -1.41 0.41
N SER A 152 -4.44 -0.43 1.15
CA SER A 152 -4.66 0.92 0.66
C SER A 152 -3.32 1.58 0.33
N TRP A 153 -3.26 2.27 -0.81
CA TRP A 153 -2.06 2.95 -1.25
C TRP A 153 -1.67 4.09 -0.29
N PHE A 154 -2.61 4.98 0.03
CA PHE A 154 -2.50 5.96 1.10
C PHE A 154 -3.49 5.65 2.22
N SER A 155 -3.18 6.08 3.44
CA SER A 155 -4.15 6.00 4.54
C SER A 155 -5.39 6.87 4.26
N PRO A 156 -6.55 6.56 4.86
CA PRO A 156 -7.76 7.37 4.68
C PRO A 156 -7.56 8.86 5.00
N ASN A 157 -6.79 9.16 6.05
CA ASN A 157 -6.50 10.53 6.47
C ASN A 157 -5.65 11.26 5.42
N GLU A 158 -4.64 10.59 4.88
CA GLU A 158 -3.78 11.13 3.82
C GLU A 158 -4.58 11.38 2.54
N ASN A 159 -5.43 10.45 2.13
CA ASN A 159 -6.31 10.62 0.95
C ASN A 159 -7.19 11.87 1.07
N ILE A 160 -7.79 12.09 2.25
CA ILE A 160 -8.61 13.27 2.50
C ILE A 160 -7.77 14.56 2.34
N LEU A 161 -6.56 14.58 2.89
CA LEU A 161 -5.67 15.75 2.79
C LEU A 161 -5.21 16.03 1.36
N ILE A 162 -4.88 14.99 0.60
CA ILE A 162 -4.48 15.09 -0.82
C ILE A 162 -5.59 15.72 -1.66
N VAL A 163 -6.85 15.41 -1.37
CA VAL A 163 -8.01 15.96 -2.10
C VAL A 163 -8.40 17.35 -1.60
N ILE A 164 -8.39 17.58 -0.30
CA ILE A 164 -8.92 18.83 0.28
C ILE A 164 -7.98 20.02 0.05
N PHE A 165 -6.66 19.85 0.11
CA PHE A 165 -5.72 20.97 -0.05
C PHE A 165 -5.79 21.62 -1.44
N PRO A 166 -5.79 20.87 -2.56
CA PRO A 166 -5.98 21.44 -3.89
C PRO A 166 -7.33 22.12 -4.07
N ILE A 167 -8.41 21.53 -3.56
CA ILE A 167 -9.76 22.14 -3.62
C ILE A 167 -9.76 23.46 -2.86
N LEU A 168 -9.20 23.48 -1.65
CA LEU A 168 -9.07 24.69 -0.84
C LEU A 168 -8.24 25.76 -1.58
N ALA A 169 -7.10 25.40 -2.17
CA ALA A 169 -6.26 26.32 -2.93
C ALA A 169 -7.02 26.94 -4.12
N ILE A 170 -7.80 26.14 -4.84
CA ILE A 170 -8.65 26.62 -5.94
C ILE A 170 -9.74 27.58 -5.43
N LEU A 171 -10.42 27.25 -4.33
CA LEU A 171 -11.44 28.12 -3.75
C LEU A 171 -10.85 29.46 -3.30
N LEU A 172 -9.65 29.44 -2.73
CA LEU A 172 -8.92 30.64 -2.31
C LEU A 172 -8.53 31.50 -3.53
N PHE A 173 -8.05 30.88 -4.61
CA PHE A 173 -7.79 31.58 -5.88
C PHE A 173 -9.05 32.26 -6.44
N TRP A 174 -10.19 31.55 -6.48
CA TRP A 174 -11.47 32.14 -6.89
C TRP A 174 -11.89 33.31 -5.99
N GLY A 175 -11.63 33.22 -4.69
CA GLY A 175 -11.84 34.33 -3.75
C GLY A 175 -11.00 35.56 -4.10
N GLN A 176 -9.72 35.36 -4.45
CA GLN A 176 -8.82 36.44 -4.87
C GLN A 176 -9.26 37.07 -6.19
N PHE A 177 -9.65 36.25 -7.15
CA PHE A 177 -10.24 36.70 -8.41
C PHE A 177 -11.53 37.50 -8.19
N GLY A 178 -12.37 37.09 -7.23
CA GLY A 178 -13.56 37.83 -6.82
C GLY A 178 -13.24 39.22 -6.28
N ILE A 179 -12.22 39.35 -5.42
CA ILE A 179 -11.76 40.66 -4.92
C ILE A 179 -11.22 41.51 -6.08
N LEU A 180 -10.43 40.91 -6.98
CA LEU A 180 -9.86 41.59 -8.13
C LEU A 180 -10.95 42.21 -9.03
N THR A 181 -11.98 41.43 -9.37
CA THR A 181 -13.08 41.89 -10.24
C THR A 181 -13.98 42.92 -9.59
N LEU A 182 -14.31 42.77 -8.30
CA LEU A 182 -15.16 43.71 -7.56
C LEU A 182 -14.48 45.05 -7.31
N LYS A 183 -13.21 45.04 -6.90
CA LYS A 183 -12.52 46.23 -6.41
C LYS A 183 -11.77 46.99 -7.51
N TYR A 184 -11.25 46.31 -8.52
CA TYR A 184 -10.39 46.91 -9.55
C TYR A 184 -11.07 47.03 -10.91
N LYS A 185 -12.42 47.07 -10.91
CA LYS A 185 -13.35 47.11 -12.06
C LYS A 185 -13.02 48.15 -13.15
N SER A 186 -12.13 49.11 -12.89
CA SER A 186 -11.83 50.25 -13.78
C SER A 186 -10.42 50.29 -14.38
N SER A 187 -9.47 49.41 -14.01
CA SER A 187 -8.04 49.67 -14.30
C SER A 187 -7.33 48.71 -15.27
N TYR A 188 -7.90 47.55 -15.63
CA TYR A 188 -7.17 46.49 -16.37
C TYR A 188 -7.86 46.05 -17.66
N THR A 189 -7.07 45.62 -18.64
CA THR A 189 -7.53 45.13 -19.95
C THR A 189 -8.44 43.91 -19.77
N LYS A 190 -9.69 44.01 -20.26
CA LYS A 190 -10.70 42.95 -20.24
C LYS A 190 -10.14 41.58 -20.64
N GLU A 191 -9.20 41.56 -21.59
CA GLU A 191 -8.51 40.36 -22.08
C GLU A 191 -7.77 39.56 -21.00
N LYS A 192 -6.97 40.22 -20.13
CA LYS A 192 -6.22 39.53 -19.06
C LYS A 192 -7.15 38.92 -18.01
N THR A 193 -8.26 39.59 -17.72
CA THR A 193 -9.29 39.08 -16.81
C THR A 193 -10.03 37.89 -17.41
N ILE A 194 -10.34 37.92 -18.71
CA ILE A 194 -10.94 36.78 -19.42
C ILE A 194 -9.98 35.59 -19.43
N PHE A 195 -8.68 35.83 -19.67
CA PHE A 195 -7.66 34.77 -19.61
C PHE A 195 -7.61 34.09 -18.24
N LEU A 196 -7.58 34.86 -17.15
CA LEU A 196 -7.61 34.29 -15.79
C LEU A 196 -8.87 33.45 -15.52
N LEU A 197 -10.04 33.93 -15.99
CA LEU A 197 -11.29 33.21 -15.83
C LEU A 197 -11.26 31.86 -16.55
N VAL A 198 -10.84 31.85 -17.83
CA VAL A 198 -10.79 30.64 -18.66
C VAL A 198 -9.75 29.66 -18.10
N ALA A 199 -8.55 30.13 -17.80
CA ALA A 199 -7.49 29.28 -17.27
C ALA A 199 -7.84 28.74 -15.87
N GLY A 200 -8.47 29.56 -15.02
CA GLY A 200 -8.99 29.15 -13.72
C GLY A 200 -10.08 28.07 -13.83
N LEU A 201 -11.04 28.22 -14.75
CA LEU A 201 -12.04 27.19 -15.01
C LEU A 201 -11.41 25.88 -15.51
N MET A 202 -10.50 25.96 -16.48
CA MET A 202 -9.78 24.78 -16.97
C MET A 202 -9.03 24.06 -15.85
N LEU A 203 -8.32 24.80 -15.01
CA LEU A 203 -7.65 24.25 -13.83
C LEU A 203 -8.62 23.54 -12.89
N THR A 204 -9.78 24.13 -12.61
CA THR A 204 -10.79 23.49 -11.75
C THR A 204 -11.30 22.17 -12.33
N ILE A 205 -11.58 22.12 -13.64
CA ILE A 205 -12.04 20.91 -14.31
C ILE A 205 -10.97 19.82 -14.19
N ILE A 206 -9.71 20.15 -14.47
CA ILE A 206 -8.61 19.18 -14.40
C ILE A 206 -8.47 18.60 -12.98
N VAL A 207 -8.49 19.45 -11.95
CA VAL A 207 -8.35 18.99 -10.56
C VAL A 207 -9.57 18.19 -10.09
N ILE A 208 -10.79 18.56 -10.51
CA ILE A 208 -11.99 17.76 -10.22
C ILE A 208 -11.91 16.38 -10.86
N VAL A 209 -11.50 16.30 -12.14
CA VAL A 209 -11.28 15.02 -12.82
C VAL A 209 -10.19 14.21 -12.11
N GLY A 210 -9.10 14.86 -11.69
CA GLY A 210 -8.04 14.24 -10.89
C GLY A 210 -8.56 13.66 -9.58
N ALA A 211 -9.39 14.40 -8.85
CA ALA A 211 -10.01 13.94 -7.60
C ALA A 211 -10.98 12.77 -7.80
N ILE A 212 -11.75 12.76 -8.90
CA ILE A 212 -12.64 11.64 -9.24
C ILE A 212 -11.84 10.39 -9.60
N LEU A 213 -10.73 10.54 -10.33
CA LEU A 213 -9.85 9.42 -10.68
C LEU A 213 -9.03 8.91 -9.50
N PHE A 214 -8.77 9.77 -8.51
CA PHE A 214 -8.09 9.43 -7.27
C PHE A 214 -9.06 8.77 -6.27
N ILE A 215 -9.51 7.55 -6.61
CA ILE A 215 -10.40 6.77 -5.74
C ILE A 215 -9.56 6.14 -4.62
N PRO A 216 -9.94 6.32 -3.33
CA PRO A 216 -9.24 5.68 -2.23
C PRO A 216 -9.27 4.16 -2.39
N GLY A 217 -8.10 3.54 -2.45
CA GLY A 217 -7.98 2.11 -2.73
C GLY A 217 -6.54 1.67 -2.91
N GLU A 218 -6.34 0.52 -3.55
CA GLU A 218 -5.02 -0.02 -3.87
C GLU A 218 -4.28 0.82 -4.92
N TYR A 219 -2.97 0.59 -5.05
CA TYR A 219 -2.19 1.17 -6.13
C TYR A 219 -2.76 0.71 -7.49
N SER A 220 -3.05 1.68 -8.35
CA SER A 220 -3.56 1.44 -9.70
C SER A 220 -3.12 2.58 -10.61
N THR A 221 -2.97 2.29 -11.91
CA THR A 221 -2.61 3.30 -12.92
C THR A 221 -3.63 4.44 -12.97
N LYS A 222 -4.91 4.17 -12.70
CA LYS A 222 -5.98 5.18 -12.58
C LYS A 222 -5.72 6.13 -11.41
N ASN A 223 -5.41 5.58 -10.24
CA ASN A 223 -5.15 6.34 -9.03
C ASN A 223 -3.89 7.19 -9.17
N ALA A 224 -2.82 6.63 -9.75
CA ALA A 224 -1.58 7.36 -10.01
C ALA A 224 -1.78 8.52 -11.00
N CYS A 225 -2.57 8.30 -12.05
CA CYS A 225 -2.95 9.36 -12.99
C CYS A 225 -3.78 10.46 -12.30
N GLY A 226 -4.76 10.08 -11.49
CA GLY A 226 -5.56 11.03 -10.69
C GLY A 226 -4.70 11.89 -9.77
N LEU A 227 -3.75 11.28 -9.05
CA LEU A 227 -2.78 12.00 -8.22
C LEU A 227 -1.91 12.97 -9.04
N GLY A 228 -1.45 12.55 -10.21
CA GLY A 228 -0.71 13.41 -11.14
C GLY A 228 -1.53 14.61 -11.63
N LEU A 229 -2.81 14.40 -11.96
CA LEU A 229 -3.75 15.47 -12.36
C LEU A 229 -4.13 16.40 -11.20
N ILE A 230 -3.87 16.03 -9.95
CA ILE A 230 -4.00 16.92 -8.80
C ILE A 230 -2.74 17.79 -8.65
N VAL A 231 -1.56 17.17 -8.71
CA VAL A 231 -0.29 17.83 -8.39
C VAL A 231 0.24 18.68 -9.54
N ILE A 232 0.30 18.16 -10.77
CA ILE A 232 0.93 18.84 -11.91
C ILE A 232 0.27 20.19 -12.21
N PRO A 233 -1.08 20.32 -12.23
CA PRO A 233 -1.73 21.59 -12.52
C PRO A 233 -1.51 22.68 -11.46
N THR A 234 -0.95 22.35 -10.29
CA THR A 234 -0.57 23.38 -9.29
C THR A 234 0.48 24.35 -9.84
N ALA A 235 1.28 23.97 -10.84
CA ALA A 235 2.16 24.92 -11.54
C ALA A 235 1.35 26.02 -12.26
N ILE A 236 0.22 25.66 -12.86
CA ILE A 236 -0.70 26.62 -13.49
C ILE A 236 -1.29 27.54 -12.43
N LEU A 237 -1.67 27.00 -11.27
CA LEU A 237 -2.18 27.80 -10.15
C LEU A 237 -1.17 28.89 -9.73
N ILE A 238 0.12 28.56 -9.63
CA ILE A 238 1.19 29.52 -9.30
C ILE A 238 1.28 30.64 -10.35
N LEU A 239 1.21 30.29 -11.63
CA LEU A 239 1.22 31.28 -12.72
C LEU A 239 0.00 32.20 -12.66
N LEU A 240 -1.18 31.64 -12.37
CA LEU A 240 -2.40 32.44 -12.20
C LEU A 240 -2.29 33.37 -10.99
N GLN A 241 -1.71 32.89 -9.90
CA GLN A 241 -1.49 33.68 -8.68
C GLN A 241 -0.52 34.84 -8.91
N TYR A 242 0.57 34.61 -9.64
CA TYR A 242 1.47 35.66 -10.09
C TYR A 242 0.73 36.75 -10.90
N CYS A 243 -0.10 36.34 -11.86
CA CYS A 243 -0.92 37.27 -12.65
C CYS A 243 -1.90 38.07 -11.79
N VAL A 244 -2.54 37.44 -10.79
CA VAL A 244 -3.43 38.12 -9.84
C VAL A 244 -2.68 39.19 -9.03
N PHE A 245 -1.51 38.87 -8.49
CA PHE A 245 -0.71 39.84 -7.71
C PHE A 245 -0.20 41.01 -8.57
N MET A 246 0.29 40.72 -9.78
CA MET A 246 0.70 41.74 -10.74
C MET A 246 -0.43 42.73 -11.05
N MET A 247 -1.66 42.25 -11.15
CA MET A 247 -2.82 43.12 -11.40
C MET A 247 -3.39 43.76 -10.13
N ALA A 248 -3.35 43.14 -8.97
CA ALA A 248 -4.01 43.71 -7.79
C ALA A 248 -3.16 44.78 -7.07
N LEU A 249 -1.87 44.49 -6.87
CA LEU A 249 -1.03 45.20 -5.89
C LEU A 249 0.36 45.57 -6.43
N GLY A 250 0.78 44.97 -7.54
CA GLY A 250 2.17 45.02 -7.99
C GLY A 250 3.09 44.13 -7.14
N MET A 251 4.35 43.98 -7.55
CA MET A 251 5.31 43.11 -6.88
C MET A 251 5.86 43.77 -5.61
N SER A 252 5.24 43.48 -4.47
CA SER A 252 5.81 43.80 -3.15
C SER A 252 6.70 42.67 -2.65
N SER A 253 7.61 42.96 -1.70
CA SER A 253 8.44 41.94 -1.05
C SER A 253 7.61 40.80 -0.44
N PHE A 254 6.41 41.11 0.07
CA PHE A 254 5.49 40.12 0.62
C PHE A 254 4.89 39.21 -0.47
N THR A 255 4.48 39.76 -1.62
CA THR A 255 4.00 38.94 -2.76
C THR A 255 5.10 38.03 -3.31
N ILE A 256 6.35 38.51 -3.36
CA ILE A 256 7.51 37.70 -3.77
C ILE A 256 7.71 36.54 -2.80
N ALA A 257 7.64 36.79 -1.49
CA ALA A 257 7.76 35.74 -0.48
C ALA A 257 6.66 34.66 -0.61
N ILE A 258 5.42 35.07 -0.89
CA ILE A 258 4.31 34.11 -1.14
C ILE A 258 4.61 33.24 -2.36
N LEU A 259 5.06 33.84 -3.47
CA LEU A 259 5.37 33.08 -4.69
C LEU A 259 6.53 32.10 -4.48
N ILE A 260 7.57 32.50 -3.75
CA ILE A 260 8.67 31.59 -3.37
C ILE A 260 8.13 30.41 -2.55
N LEU A 261 7.26 30.67 -1.59
CA LEU A 261 6.64 29.63 -0.77
C LEU A 261 5.82 28.65 -1.63
N GLN A 262 5.08 29.14 -2.63
CA GLN A 262 4.35 28.28 -3.56
C GLN A 262 5.27 27.42 -4.43
N VAL A 263 6.35 28.00 -4.96
CA VAL A 263 7.34 27.25 -5.75
C VAL A 263 7.98 26.15 -4.90
N LEU A 264 8.34 26.45 -3.65
CA LEU A 264 8.84 25.44 -2.71
C LEU A 264 7.81 24.34 -2.46
N GLY A 265 6.55 24.70 -2.20
CA GLY A 265 5.46 23.74 -2.04
C GLY A 265 5.25 22.86 -3.27
N HIS A 266 5.38 23.43 -4.47
CA HIS A 266 5.26 22.70 -5.73
C HIS A 266 6.43 21.73 -5.95
N VAL A 267 7.67 22.14 -5.67
CA VAL A 267 8.82 21.23 -5.75
C VAL A 267 8.64 20.06 -4.79
N LEU A 268 8.22 20.31 -3.55
CA LEU A 268 7.95 19.25 -2.58
C LEU A 268 6.83 18.31 -3.03
N SER A 269 5.75 18.84 -3.62
CA SER A 269 4.64 18.01 -4.09
C SER A 269 5.01 17.17 -5.32
N VAL A 270 5.79 17.71 -6.26
CA VAL A 270 6.28 16.99 -7.45
C VAL A 270 7.30 15.90 -7.08
N VAL A 271 8.22 16.21 -6.16
CA VAL A 271 9.17 15.21 -5.64
C VAL A 271 8.40 14.12 -4.89
N GLY A 272 7.45 14.51 -4.03
CA GLY A 272 6.56 13.57 -3.35
C GLY A 272 5.78 12.68 -4.31
N LEU A 273 5.22 13.25 -5.40
CA LEU A 273 4.53 12.50 -6.45
C LEU A 273 5.44 11.47 -7.10
N SER A 274 6.65 11.89 -7.47
CA SER A 274 7.62 11.04 -8.15
C SER A 274 8.01 9.84 -7.28
N LEU A 275 8.27 10.08 -5.98
CA LEU A 275 8.57 9.02 -5.02
C LEU A 275 7.37 8.10 -4.78
N CYS A 276 6.15 8.64 -4.71
CA CYS A 276 4.94 7.83 -4.53
C CYS A 276 4.62 6.96 -5.75
N VAL A 277 4.90 7.43 -6.97
CA VAL A 277 4.64 6.66 -8.20
C VAL A 277 5.73 5.63 -8.48
N SER A 278 6.96 5.89 -8.04
CA SER A 278 8.10 4.98 -8.24
C SER A 278 8.04 3.73 -7.38
N GLU A 279 7.48 3.84 -6.18
CA GLU A 279 7.35 2.73 -5.23
C GLU A 279 5.89 2.35 -5.02
N CYS A 280 5.58 1.05 -4.99
CA CYS A 280 4.20 0.60 -4.81
C CYS A 280 3.65 0.91 -3.40
N THR A 281 4.53 1.06 -2.40
CA THR A 281 4.19 1.55 -1.06
C THR A 281 4.72 2.98 -0.88
N PRO A 282 3.86 3.99 -0.69
CA PRO A 282 4.28 5.38 -0.66
C PRO A 282 4.78 5.75 0.74
N VAL A 283 6.06 5.45 1.01
CA VAL A 283 6.73 5.85 2.26
C VAL A 283 6.81 7.38 2.39
N HIS A 284 6.76 8.08 1.26
CA HIS A 284 6.92 9.54 1.16
C HIS A 284 5.61 10.31 0.92
N GLY A 285 4.44 9.70 1.18
CA GLY A 285 3.14 10.38 1.08
C GLY A 285 3.04 11.71 1.85
N PRO A 286 3.56 11.80 3.09
CA PRO A 286 3.57 13.06 3.85
C PRO A 286 4.34 14.20 3.16
N LEU A 287 5.35 13.89 2.35
CA LEU A 287 6.10 14.91 1.60
C LEU A 287 5.21 15.57 0.54
N LEU A 288 4.44 14.78 -0.21
CA LEU A 288 3.48 15.29 -1.19
C LEU A 288 2.40 16.14 -0.51
N ILE A 289 1.86 15.66 0.62
CA ILE A 289 0.81 16.34 1.38
C ILE A 289 1.30 17.66 1.93
N SER A 290 2.52 17.71 2.48
CA SER A 290 3.11 18.95 2.99
C SER A 290 3.32 19.97 1.87
N GLY A 291 3.77 19.56 0.68
CA GLY A 291 3.87 20.43 -0.49
C GLY A 291 2.51 21.03 -0.90
N LEU A 292 1.46 20.22 -0.98
CA LEU A 292 0.10 20.68 -1.27
C LEU A 292 -0.44 21.64 -0.19
N GLY A 293 -0.17 21.33 1.09
CA GLY A 293 -0.56 22.18 2.21
C GLY A 293 0.13 23.55 2.18
N ILE A 294 1.42 23.60 1.83
CA ILE A 294 2.17 24.86 1.67
C ILE A 294 1.56 25.73 0.56
N ILE A 295 1.17 25.13 -0.57
CA ILE A 295 0.52 25.86 -1.67
C ILE A 295 -0.82 26.46 -1.19
N ALA A 296 -1.66 25.67 -0.50
CA ALA A 296 -2.94 26.14 0.03
C ALA A 296 -2.75 27.26 1.07
N LEU A 297 -1.73 27.15 1.94
CA LEU A 297 -1.40 28.19 2.90
C LEU A 297 -0.96 29.48 2.21
N ALA A 298 -0.14 29.38 1.16
CA ALA A 298 0.30 30.54 0.40
C ALA A 298 -0.86 31.26 -0.32
N GLU A 299 -1.82 30.51 -0.88
CA GLU A 299 -3.08 31.06 -1.41
C GLU A 299 -3.91 31.78 -0.34
N LEU A 300 -3.97 31.22 0.87
CA LEU A 300 -4.67 31.83 1.99
C LEU A 300 -4.03 33.16 2.39
N LEU A 301 -2.69 33.20 2.48
CA LEU A 301 -1.93 34.41 2.76
C LEU A 301 -2.12 35.46 1.66
N GLY A 302 -2.18 35.06 0.39
CA GLY A 302 -2.48 35.93 -0.75
C GLY A 302 -3.85 36.59 -0.62
N LEU A 303 -4.88 35.81 -0.32
CA LEU A 303 -6.24 36.30 -0.10
C LEU A 303 -6.32 37.29 1.09
N VAL A 304 -5.70 36.95 2.21
CA VAL A 304 -5.66 37.81 3.40
C VAL A 304 -4.96 39.13 3.07
N TYR A 305 -3.83 39.08 2.37
CA TYR A 305 -3.07 40.27 1.99
C TYR A 305 -3.86 41.21 1.09
N MET A 306 -4.51 40.69 0.04
CA MET A 306 -5.38 41.48 -0.83
C MET A 306 -6.53 42.14 -0.06
N LYS A 307 -7.12 41.42 0.89
CA LYS A 307 -8.19 41.97 1.74
C LYS A 307 -7.70 43.06 2.69
N CYS A 308 -6.51 42.91 3.27
CA CYS A 308 -5.94 43.85 4.24
C CYS A 308 -5.38 45.11 3.59
N VAL A 309 -4.55 45.00 2.55
CA VAL A 309 -4.06 46.18 1.80
C VAL A 309 -5.23 46.94 1.19
N GLY A 310 -6.30 46.21 0.85
CA GLY A 310 -7.51 46.84 0.39
C GLY A 310 -8.25 47.72 1.40
N LYS A 311 -8.01 47.58 2.71
CA LYS A 311 -8.64 48.41 3.76
C LYS A 311 -7.82 49.64 4.10
N SER A 312 -6.50 49.61 3.97
CA SER A 312 -5.62 50.74 4.35
C SER A 312 -5.69 51.96 3.42
N GLY A 313 -6.43 51.89 2.31
CA GLY A 313 -6.66 53.01 1.38
C GLY A 313 -7.87 53.88 1.68
N SER A 314 -8.55 53.71 2.83
CA SER A 314 -9.73 54.50 3.22
C SER A 314 -9.43 55.55 4.30
N ASN A 315 -8.39 56.37 4.10
CA ASN A 315 -8.26 57.66 4.78
C ASN A 315 -8.30 58.77 3.72
N PRO A 316 -9.37 59.57 3.63
CA PRO A 316 -9.35 60.78 2.84
C PRO A 316 -8.64 61.91 3.60
N HIS A 317 -7.97 62.76 2.81
CA HIS A 317 -7.31 64.03 3.12
C HIS A 317 -5.81 63.96 3.47
N PRO A 318 -5.04 64.78 2.74
CA PRO A 318 -4.96 66.20 3.06
C PRO A 318 -5.55 67.09 1.95
N HIS A 319 -6.47 67.99 2.33
CA HIS A 319 -6.58 69.25 1.60
C HIS A 319 -5.32 70.06 1.92
N GLY A 320 -4.51 70.34 0.90
CA GLY A 320 -3.55 71.44 0.95
C GLY A 320 -4.28 72.75 0.65
N TYR A 321 -4.09 73.74 1.52
CA TYR A 321 -3.55 75.08 1.25
C TYR A 321 -3.55 75.86 2.57
#